data_AF-A0A960ZKD5-F1
#
_entry.id   AF-A0A960ZKD5-F1
#
_cell.length_a   1.000
_cell.length_b   1.000
_cell.length_c   1.000
_cell.angle_alpha   90.00
_cell.angle_beta   90.00
_cell.angle_gamma   90.00
#
_symmetry.space_group_name_H-M   'P 1'
#
loop_
_entity.id
_entity.type
_entity.pdbx_description
1 polymer ?
#
loop_
_entity_poly.entity_id
_entity_poly.type
_entity_poly.pdbx_seq_one_letter_code
_entity_poly.pdbx_strand_id
1 'polypeptide(L)'
;MPGKDDDKPNLPDPEEITRRLSDFFRTSFGDKVTFSAVNDVADPFSTEVSGGGEHHDLRSEDTFSKVLGFDLIPREIKDHLDRYVIRQDEAKKALAIAVCDHYHHAAFLKRLADSDPSAARRIEFAKQNVIIVGPTGVGKTYLVKHIADLIGVPFVKADATKFSETGYVGGDVDDLVRELVRKADGDVELAQYGIIYLDEIDKIASSPNSGGRDVSGRGVQTTLLKLMEETEVPVRNPQDMQSQMQAMFEMSRTGKSVRETINTRHILFVVSGAFSGLEKIIESRLHRGPIGFATGETAALPGEENRAKEPVTQDFIDFGFEAEFIGRLPVRVVCEPLEAGDLFDIMKHSEGSLIRQYEREFEAYGIRAEFTDEALRMIAEEGARERTGARGLMTVCERLFRQFKFELPGTSVTELRVTGELVADPSGALARLLENAAPLGDSRMVAEISAFSRRFEGDHGVRLAFDSGAVARLSDLVSSSGKSVPEICSERFRDFQFGLQLIRKNTGQTSFPVTAEAVDDPDKYLSNLVVASYRE
;
A
#
# COMPACT_ATOMS: atom_id res chain seq x y z
N MET A 1 -16.57 18.04 69.19
CA MET A 1 -17.52 17.04 69.72
C MET A 1 -18.72 16.98 68.77
N PRO A 2 -19.30 15.79 68.54
CA PRO A 2 -19.52 15.11 67.23
C PRO A 2 -21.01 15.16 66.77
N GLY A 3 -21.52 14.65 65.64
CA GLY A 3 -21.12 13.87 64.43
C GLY A 3 -22.36 13.90 63.47
N LYS A 4 -22.28 14.04 62.14
CA LYS A 4 -21.97 13.07 61.06
C LYS A 4 -22.69 11.70 61.13
N ASP A 5 -23.80 11.63 60.40
CA ASP A 5 -24.42 10.55 59.58
C ASP A 5 -25.62 11.25 58.89
N ASP A 6 -26.09 11.04 57.67
CA ASP A 6 -25.85 10.12 56.56
C ASP A 6 -26.56 10.80 55.36
N ASP A 7 -25.93 10.94 54.18
CA ASP A 7 -26.69 11.21 52.95
C ASP A 7 -25.88 10.73 51.73
N LYS A 8 -26.13 9.49 51.33
CA LYS A 8 -25.67 8.95 50.03
C LYS A 8 -26.76 9.25 48.99
N PRO A 9 -26.42 9.80 47.81
CA PRO A 9 -27.40 9.91 46.73
C PRO A 9 -27.74 8.50 46.21
N ASN A 10 -29.03 8.15 46.28
CA ASN A 10 -29.59 6.89 45.80
C ASN A 10 -29.40 6.79 44.27
N LEU A 11 -28.89 5.66 43.78
CA LEU A 11 -28.82 5.35 42.34
C LEU A 11 -30.26 5.21 41.80
N PRO A 12 -30.59 5.78 40.62
CA PRO A 12 -31.94 5.68 40.06
C PRO A 12 -32.28 4.25 39.67
N ASP A 13 -33.53 3.86 39.94
CA ASP A 13 -34.09 2.53 39.67
C ASP A 13 -34.07 2.23 38.15
N PRO A 14 -33.78 1.00 37.69
CA PRO A 14 -33.66 0.68 36.27
C PRO A 14 -34.89 1.07 35.45
N GLU A 15 -36.08 1.01 36.05
CA GLU A 15 -37.34 1.44 35.41
C GLU A 15 -37.34 2.94 35.10
N GLU A 16 -36.78 3.76 35.99
CA GLU A 16 -36.69 5.22 35.83
C GLU A 16 -35.72 5.59 34.70
N ILE A 17 -34.63 4.83 34.54
CA ILE A 17 -33.66 5.00 33.45
C ILE A 17 -34.31 4.68 32.11
N THR A 18 -35.04 3.57 31.99
CA THR A 18 -35.78 3.22 30.76
C THR A 18 -36.82 4.28 30.41
N ARG A 19 -37.53 4.82 31.40
CA ARG A 19 -38.52 5.87 31.18
C ARG A 19 -37.85 7.14 30.65
N ARG A 20 -36.78 7.62 31.28
CA ARG A 20 -36.05 8.81 30.83
C ARG A 20 -35.43 8.65 29.43
N LEU A 21 -34.92 7.46 29.11
CA LEU A 21 -34.43 7.14 27.77
C LEU A 21 -35.58 7.15 26.74
N SER A 22 -36.73 6.57 27.06
CA SER A 22 -37.88 6.56 26.16
C SER A 22 -38.44 7.97 25.89
N ASP A 23 -38.46 8.83 26.91
CA ASP A 23 -38.87 10.23 26.78
C ASP A 23 -37.86 11.04 25.95
N PHE A 24 -36.56 10.78 26.10
CA PHE A 24 -35.50 11.40 25.29
C PHE A 24 -35.63 11.02 23.81
N PHE A 25 -35.78 9.74 23.49
CA PHE A 25 -35.91 9.28 22.10
C PHE A 25 -37.18 9.78 21.41
N ARG A 26 -38.31 9.89 22.13
CA ARG A 26 -39.52 10.52 21.59
C ARG A 26 -39.31 11.98 21.24
N THR A 27 -38.61 12.71 22.11
CA THR A 27 -38.36 14.14 21.91
C THR A 27 -37.38 14.39 20.76
N SER A 28 -36.39 13.50 20.57
CA SER A 28 -35.34 13.67 19.55
C SER A 28 -35.67 13.06 18.19
N PHE A 29 -36.52 12.03 18.10
CA PHE A 29 -36.73 11.26 16.86
C PHE A 29 -38.20 11.07 16.44
N GLY A 30 -39.17 11.64 17.18
CA GLY A 30 -40.59 11.60 16.84
C GLY A 30 -41.27 10.25 17.08
N ASP A 31 -42.61 10.24 16.98
CA ASP A 31 -43.53 9.20 17.49
C ASP A 31 -43.41 7.77 16.93
N LYS A 32 -42.40 7.47 16.11
CA LYS A 32 -42.22 6.15 15.48
C LYS A 32 -41.32 5.18 16.25
N VAL A 33 -40.80 5.54 17.42
CA VAL A 33 -39.97 4.63 18.23
C VAL A 33 -40.70 4.24 19.51
N THR A 34 -41.19 3.00 19.57
CA THR A 34 -41.76 2.39 20.78
C THR A 34 -40.76 1.40 21.36
N PHE A 35 -40.35 1.62 22.62
CA PHE A 35 -39.49 0.71 23.38
C PHE A 35 -40.39 -0.16 24.25
N SER A 36 -40.43 -1.47 23.98
CA SER A 36 -41.09 -2.44 24.86
C SER A 36 -40.00 -3.14 25.66
N ALA A 37 -40.04 -3.00 26.98
CA ALA A 37 -39.22 -3.78 27.87
C ALA A 37 -39.91 -5.12 28.19
N VAL A 38 -39.07 -6.14 28.41
CA VAL A 38 -39.31 -7.40 29.13
C VAL A 38 -39.54 -8.66 28.27
N ASN A 39 -38.47 -9.47 28.32
CA ASN A 39 -38.37 -10.94 28.36
C ASN A 39 -38.86 -11.80 27.19
N ASP A 40 -38.02 -12.78 26.86
CA ASP A 40 -38.13 -13.80 25.81
C ASP A 40 -37.94 -13.32 24.37
N VAL A 41 -36.67 -13.27 23.93
CA VAL A 41 -36.34 -13.54 22.52
C VAL A 41 -35.14 -14.47 22.48
N ALA A 42 -35.36 -15.63 21.88
CA ALA A 42 -34.38 -16.65 21.56
C ALA A 42 -33.19 -16.07 20.78
N ASP A 43 -32.00 -16.54 21.14
CA ASP A 43 -30.72 -16.22 20.51
C ASP A 43 -30.68 -16.69 19.04
N PRO A 44 -30.69 -15.78 18.04
CA PRO A 44 -30.65 -16.17 16.63
C PRO A 44 -29.26 -16.64 16.16
N PHE A 45 -28.27 -16.74 17.05
CA PHE A 45 -26.93 -17.22 16.73
C PHE A 45 -26.47 -18.41 17.58
N SER A 46 -27.39 -19.11 18.25
CA SER A 46 -27.09 -20.40 18.88
C SER A 46 -27.05 -21.53 17.84
N THR A 47 -25.90 -21.68 17.17
CA THR A 47 -25.50 -22.99 16.64
C THR A 47 -24.57 -23.62 17.67
N GLU A 48 -25.12 -24.56 18.43
CA GLU A 48 -24.34 -25.48 19.25
C GLU A 48 -23.37 -26.26 18.37
N VAL A 49 -22.08 -25.99 18.52
CA VAL A 49 -21.02 -26.96 18.24
C VAL A 49 -20.44 -27.37 19.57
N SER A 50 -20.96 -28.47 20.11
CA SER A 50 -20.32 -29.24 21.15
C SER A 50 -19.05 -29.89 20.59
N GLY A 51 -17.89 -29.37 20.97
CA GLY A 51 -16.60 -29.98 20.67
C GLY A 51 -15.47 -29.08 21.16
N GLY A 52 -14.73 -29.54 22.17
CA GLY A 52 -13.59 -28.82 22.70
C GLY A 52 -12.58 -28.47 21.60
N GLY A 53 -12.25 -27.19 21.51
CA GLY A 53 -11.26 -26.66 20.60
C GLY A 53 -10.85 -25.29 21.11
N GLU A 54 -9.61 -25.18 21.53
CA GLU A 54 -8.94 -23.93 21.85
C GLU A 54 -9.15 -22.95 20.69
N HIS A 55 -9.84 -21.84 20.91
CA HIS A 55 -9.71 -20.67 20.06
C HIS A 55 -8.35 -20.03 20.37
N HIS A 56 -7.27 -20.68 19.94
CA HIS A 56 -6.01 -20.00 19.70
C HIS A 56 -6.24 -19.06 18.51
N ASP A 57 -6.09 -17.77 18.75
CA ASP A 57 -6.02 -16.75 17.71
C ASP A 57 -4.67 -16.90 16.97
N LEU A 58 -4.58 -17.90 16.09
CA LEU A 58 -3.32 -18.34 15.46
C LEU A 58 -2.71 -17.31 14.47
N ARG A 59 -3.35 -16.15 14.23
CA ARG A 59 -2.83 -15.13 13.29
C ARG A 59 -2.06 -14.01 13.98
N SER A 60 -2.46 -13.62 15.19
CA SER A 60 -1.79 -12.58 15.99
C SER A 60 -0.48 -13.10 16.61
N GLU A 61 -0.49 -14.33 17.14
CA GLU A 61 0.71 -14.96 17.72
C GLU A 61 1.85 -15.15 16.69
N ASP A 62 1.54 -15.45 15.42
CA ASP A 62 2.55 -15.72 14.38
C ASP A 62 3.25 -14.44 13.88
N THR A 63 2.58 -13.28 13.93
CA THR A 63 3.16 -12.00 13.49
C THR A 63 3.96 -11.35 14.61
N PHE A 64 3.45 -11.40 15.85
CA PHE A 64 4.17 -10.92 17.02
C PHE A 64 5.45 -11.74 17.29
N SER A 65 5.40 -13.05 17.09
CA SER A 65 6.58 -13.92 17.16
C SER A 65 7.64 -13.59 16.10
N LYS A 66 7.26 -13.08 14.92
CA LYS A 66 8.20 -12.63 13.87
C LYS A 66 8.91 -11.33 14.23
N VAL A 67 8.21 -10.37 14.85
CA VAL A 67 8.85 -9.14 15.34
C VAL A 67 9.84 -9.46 16.48
N LEU A 68 9.49 -10.38 17.38
CA LEU A 68 10.37 -10.85 18.45
C LEU A 68 11.50 -11.78 17.97
N GLY A 69 11.28 -12.42 16.82
CA GLY A 69 12.23 -13.26 16.08
C GLY A 69 13.06 -12.51 15.05
N PHE A 70 13.01 -11.17 15.02
CA PHE A 70 13.76 -10.37 14.05
C PHE A 70 15.25 -10.73 14.07
N ASP A 71 15.70 -11.34 12.97
CA ASP A 71 17.05 -11.84 12.72
C ASP A 71 17.66 -11.27 11.43
N LEU A 72 16.93 -10.38 10.76
CA LEU A 72 17.35 -9.76 9.50
C LEU A 72 18.60 -8.90 9.72
N ILE A 73 19.55 -9.05 8.80
CA ILE A 73 20.73 -8.19 8.74
C ILE A 73 20.54 -7.07 7.70
N PRO A 74 21.26 -5.92 7.82
CA PRO A 74 21.07 -4.79 6.93
C PRO A 74 21.23 -5.13 5.44
N ARG A 75 22.07 -6.12 5.12
CA ARG A 75 22.26 -6.58 3.75
C ARG A 75 21.00 -7.20 3.16
N GLU A 76 20.28 -8.00 3.93
CA GLU A 76 19.05 -8.68 3.49
C GLU A 76 17.92 -7.68 3.26
N ILE A 77 17.80 -6.66 4.13
CA ILE A 77 16.85 -5.56 3.92
C ILE A 77 17.20 -4.80 2.64
N LYS A 78 18.48 -4.48 2.42
CA LYS A 78 18.91 -3.82 1.18
C LYS A 78 18.62 -4.68 -0.05
N ASP A 79 18.93 -5.98 -0.01
CA ASP A 79 18.70 -6.90 -1.12
C ASP A 79 17.21 -7.02 -1.44
N HIS A 80 16.34 -7.01 -0.41
CA HIS A 80 14.90 -6.90 -0.61
C HIS A 80 14.53 -5.60 -1.32
N LEU A 81 15.03 -4.46 -0.85
CA LEU A 81 14.75 -3.15 -1.43
C LEU A 81 15.26 -3.01 -2.87
N ASP A 82 16.39 -3.62 -3.21
CA ASP A 82 16.97 -3.59 -4.56
C ASP A 82 16.03 -4.17 -5.63
N ARG A 83 15.10 -5.06 -5.27
CA ARG A 83 14.09 -5.63 -6.19
C ARG A 83 12.98 -4.65 -6.55
N TYR A 84 12.73 -3.66 -5.68
CA TYR A 84 11.61 -2.72 -5.83
C TYR A 84 12.09 -1.30 -6.14
N VAL A 85 13.17 -0.85 -5.52
CA VAL A 85 13.70 0.51 -5.62
C VAL A 85 15.03 0.51 -6.37
N ILE A 86 14.97 1.00 -7.60
CA ILE A 86 16.15 1.23 -8.44
C ILE A 86 16.87 2.49 -7.98
N ARG A 87 18.21 2.50 -8.06
CA ARG A 87 19.10 3.54 -7.51
C ARG A 87 18.98 3.65 -5.99
N GLN A 88 19.31 4.82 -5.43
CA GLN A 88 19.16 5.13 -4.01
C GLN A 88 20.01 4.22 -3.10
N ASP A 89 21.21 3.84 -3.53
CA ASP A 89 22.00 2.80 -2.87
C ASP A 89 22.43 3.17 -1.44
N GLU A 90 22.94 4.39 -1.24
CA GLU A 90 23.27 4.86 0.11
C GLU A 90 22.01 5.07 0.96
N ALA A 91 20.88 5.48 0.36
CA ALA A 91 19.62 5.61 1.08
C ALA A 91 19.07 4.26 1.57
N LYS A 92 19.07 3.24 0.71
CA LYS A 92 18.67 1.86 1.05
C LYS A 92 19.55 1.30 2.16
N LYS A 93 20.87 1.52 2.08
CA LYS A 93 21.84 1.09 3.09
C LYS A 93 21.63 1.79 4.44
N ALA A 94 21.47 3.11 4.44
CA ALA A 94 21.24 3.88 5.68
C ALA A 94 19.91 3.47 6.35
N LEU A 95 18.84 3.32 5.57
CA LEU A 95 17.55 2.82 6.08
C LEU A 95 17.65 1.40 6.63
N ALA A 96 18.31 0.50 5.91
CA ALA A 96 18.48 -0.88 6.33
C ALA A 96 19.22 -0.98 7.68
N ILE A 97 20.28 -0.19 7.86
CA ILE A 97 21.01 -0.13 9.14
C ILE A 97 20.11 0.41 10.25
N ALA A 98 19.48 1.56 10.04
CA ALA A 98 18.64 2.21 11.06
C ALA A 98 17.49 1.32 11.54
N VAL A 99 16.86 0.61 10.60
CA VAL A 99 15.75 -0.30 10.87
C VAL A 99 16.22 -1.56 11.59
N CYS A 100 17.32 -2.18 11.14
CA CYS A 100 17.92 -3.32 11.85
C CYS A 100 18.28 -2.95 13.29
N ASP A 101 18.94 -1.81 13.50
CA ASP A 101 19.32 -1.35 14.83
C ASP A 101 18.09 -1.10 15.70
N HIS A 102 17.04 -0.48 15.15
CA HIS A 102 15.78 -0.23 15.84
C HIS A 102 15.12 -1.53 16.31
N TYR A 103 14.91 -2.50 15.41
CA TYR A 103 14.19 -3.73 15.73
C TYR A 103 15.00 -4.72 16.56
N HIS A 104 16.31 -4.87 16.33
CA HIS A 104 17.16 -5.66 17.22
C HIS A 104 17.14 -5.11 18.64
N HIS A 105 17.18 -3.79 18.78
CA HIS A 105 17.14 -3.17 20.09
C HIS A 105 15.76 -3.30 20.76
N ALA A 106 14.67 -3.12 20.01
CA ALA A 106 13.32 -3.32 20.52
C ALA A 106 13.09 -4.78 20.97
N ALA A 107 13.56 -5.76 20.20
CA ALA A 107 13.52 -7.18 20.55
C ALA A 107 14.39 -7.49 21.78
N PHE A 108 15.60 -6.92 21.86
CA PHE A 108 16.46 -7.07 23.04
C PHE A 108 15.79 -6.54 24.31
N LEU A 109 15.22 -5.33 24.27
CA LEU A 109 14.55 -4.74 25.42
C LEU A 109 13.32 -5.55 25.86
N LYS A 110 12.55 -6.10 24.93
CA LYS A 110 11.40 -6.96 25.26
C LYS A 110 11.84 -8.25 25.96
N ARG A 111 12.84 -8.95 25.41
CA ARG A 111 13.44 -10.15 26.04
C ARG A 111 14.01 -9.85 27.44
N LEU A 112 14.62 -8.68 27.61
CA LEU A 112 15.10 -8.24 28.91
C LEU A 112 13.94 -7.88 29.84
N ALA A 113 12.87 -7.25 29.36
CA ALA A 113 11.71 -6.93 30.17
C ALA A 113 11.00 -8.19 30.69
N ASP A 114 10.99 -9.27 29.91
CA ASP A 114 10.41 -10.55 30.30
C ASP A 114 11.24 -11.26 31.41
N SER A 115 12.55 -10.99 31.49
CA SER A 115 13.47 -11.62 32.44
C SER A 115 13.82 -10.76 33.66
N ASP A 116 14.10 -9.47 33.44
CA ASP A 116 14.34 -8.44 34.46
C ASP A 116 13.71 -7.09 34.03
N PRO A 117 12.43 -6.86 34.38
CA PRO A 117 11.74 -5.60 34.07
C PRO A 117 12.45 -4.36 34.62
N SER A 118 13.19 -4.50 35.74
CA SER A 118 13.86 -3.38 36.39
C SER A 118 15.13 -2.97 35.64
N ALA A 119 15.86 -3.93 35.06
CA ALA A 119 17.00 -3.67 34.20
C ALA A 119 16.56 -3.04 32.87
N ALA A 120 15.51 -3.57 32.23
CA ALA A 120 14.99 -3.05 30.97
C ALA A 120 14.58 -1.56 31.08
N ARG A 121 13.97 -1.16 32.20
CA ARG A 121 13.58 0.24 32.45
C ARG A 121 14.75 1.19 32.67
N ARG A 122 15.94 0.70 33.06
CA ARG A 122 17.14 1.53 33.26
C ARG A 122 17.91 1.79 31.97
N ILE A 123 17.64 1.00 30.93
CA ILE A 123 18.28 1.19 29.63
C ILE A 123 17.52 2.29 28.89
N GLU A 124 18.15 3.46 28.80
CA GLU A 124 17.71 4.54 27.93
C GLU A 124 18.29 4.34 26.54
N PHE A 125 17.45 4.49 25.52
CA PHE A 125 17.85 4.38 24.12
C PHE A 125 17.22 5.49 23.31
N ALA A 126 18.06 6.13 22.51
CA ALA A 126 17.59 7.06 21.50
C ALA A 126 17.13 6.27 20.26
N LYS A 127 15.85 6.40 19.92
CA LYS A 127 15.29 5.80 18.70
C LYS A 127 16.08 6.25 17.48
N GLN A 128 16.26 5.32 16.54
CA GLN A 128 16.85 5.60 15.22
C GLN A 128 15.82 6.21 14.26
N ASN A 129 15.08 7.22 14.73
CA ASN A 129 14.10 7.88 13.88
C ASN A 129 14.83 8.53 12.69
N VAL A 130 14.16 8.50 11.54
CA VAL A 130 14.78 8.79 10.25
C VAL A 130 14.17 10.03 9.64
N ILE A 131 15.02 10.90 9.08
CA ILE A 131 14.61 11.98 8.17
C ILE A 131 15.10 11.65 6.76
N ILE A 132 14.16 11.56 5.81
CA ILE A 132 14.43 11.32 4.39
C ILE A 132 14.30 12.63 3.61
N VAL A 133 15.40 13.07 3.03
CA VAL A 133 15.50 14.26 2.19
C VAL A 133 15.61 13.82 0.73
N GLY A 134 14.81 14.40 -0.16
CA GLY A 134 15.04 14.24 -1.59
C GLY A 134 13.84 14.64 -2.44
N PRO A 135 13.99 14.70 -3.78
CA PRO A 135 12.94 15.19 -4.67
C PRO A 135 11.64 14.37 -4.63
N THR A 136 10.57 14.90 -5.21
CA THR A 136 9.31 14.15 -5.38
C THR A 136 9.49 13.00 -6.37
N GLY A 137 8.82 11.88 -6.13
CA GLY A 137 8.82 10.75 -7.06
C GLY A 137 10.09 9.90 -7.11
N VAL A 138 11.05 10.06 -6.18
CA VAL A 138 12.28 9.25 -6.11
C VAL A 138 12.14 7.95 -5.29
N GLY A 139 10.95 7.66 -4.77
CA GLY A 139 10.67 6.41 -4.04
C GLY A 139 10.74 6.49 -2.51
N LYS A 140 10.80 7.69 -1.89
CA LYS A 140 10.85 7.87 -0.43
C LYS A 140 9.80 7.05 0.35
N THR A 141 8.52 7.23 0.02
CA THR A 141 7.44 6.44 0.65
C THR A 141 7.54 4.96 0.33
N TYR A 142 7.98 4.62 -0.89
CA TYR A 142 8.02 3.25 -1.40
C TYR A 142 9.09 2.43 -0.68
N LEU A 143 10.25 3.02 -0.39
CA LEU A 143 11.31 2.44 0.45
C LEU A 143 10.76 2.01 1.81
N VAL A 144 10.15 2.94 2.55
CA VAL A 144 9.69 2.69 3.91
C VAL A 144 8.54 1.68 3.95
N LYS A 145 7.62 1.77 2.97
CA LYS A 145 6.53 0.80 2.86
C LYS A 145 7.05 -0.63 2.67
N HIS A 146 8.00 -0.83 1.76
CA HIS A 146 8.57 -2.17 1.51
C HIS A 146 9.36 -2.71 2.70
N ILE A 147 10.01 -1.84 3.47
CA ILE A 147 10.60 -2.24 4.75
C ILE A 147 9.52 -2.73 5.71
N ALA A 148 8.42 -2.00 5.87
CA ALA A 148 7.34 -2.40 6.77
C ALA A 148 6.71 -3.73 6.33
N ASP A 149 6.46 -3.90 5.02
CA ASP A 149 5.92 -5.11 4.43
C ASP A 149 6.88 -6.31 4.61
N LEU A 150 8.20 -6.11 4.50
CA LEU A 150 9.22 -7.15 4.75
C LEU A 150 9.24 -7.61 6.20
N ILE A 151 9.14 -6.67 7.14
CA ILE A 151 9.21 -6.97 8.58
C ILE A 151 7.87 -7.51 9.09
N GLY A 152 6.76 -7.16 8.44
CA GLY A 152 5.41 -7.56 8.83
C GLY A 152 4.84 -6.73 9.97
N VAL A 153 5.21 -5.45 10.06
CA VAL A 153 4.76 -4.52 11.11
C VAL A 153 3.68 -3.56 10.61
N PRO A 154 2.78 -3.07 11.48
CA PRO A 154 1.79 -2.08 11.11
C PRO A 154 2.44 -0.80 10.57
N PHE A 155 1.95 -0.29 9.45
CA PHE A 155 2.47 0.90 8.78
C PHE A 155 1.38 1.96 8.61
N VAL A 156 1.64 3.16 9.11
CA VAL A 156 0.79 4.33 8.92
C VAL A 156 1.52 5.39 8.11
N LYS A 157 0.91 5.78 6.99
CA LYS A 157 1.33 6.94 6.20
C LYS A 157 0.40 8.11 6.50
N ALA A 158 0.97 9.25 6.87
CA ALA A 158 0.26 10.51 6.98
C ALA A 158 1.05 11.66 6.36
N ASP A 159 0.37 12.79 6.19
CA ASP A 159 0.91 14.03 5.67
C ASP A 159 0.97 15.04 6.82
N ALA A 160 2.14 15.63 7.06
CA ALA A 160 2.36 16.54 8.17
C ALA A 160 1.46 17.79 8.13
N THR A 161 1.03 18.21 6.93
CA THR A 161 0.19 19.40 6.73
C THR A 161 -1.24 19.23 7.24
N LYS A 162 -1.67 18.00 7.51
CA LYS A 162 -3.03 17.70 8.01
C LYS A 162 -3.19 17.96 9.51
N PHE A 163 -2.10 18.09 10.24
CA PHE A 163 -2.12 18.24 11.70
C PHE A 163 -2.14 19.71 12.13
N SER A 164 -2.72 19.96 13.30
CA SER A 164 -2.71 21.28 13.94
C SER A 164 -2.47 21.16 15.43
N GLU A 165 -1.89 22.17 16.06
CA GLU A 165 -1.57 22.16 17.51
C GLU A 165 -2.79 21.88 18.40
N THR A 166 -3.96 22.42 18.03
CA THR A 166 -5.16 22.34 18.85
C THR A 166 -6.05 21.14 18.51
N GLY A 167 -5.82 20.46 17.38
CA GLY A 167 -6.70 19.40 16.88
C GLY A 167 -8.12 19.86 16.53
N TYR A 168 -8.43 21.16 16.59
CA TYR A 168 -9.79 21.70 16.35
C TYR A 168 -10.05 22.05 14.88
N VAL A 169 -9.01 22.44 14.13
CA VAL A 169 -9.12 22.84 12.71
C VAL A 169 -8.40 21.84 11.78
N GLY A 170 -7.50 21.02 12.32
CA GLY A 170 -6.84 19.89 11.64
C GLY A 170 -6.82 18.64 12.53
N GLY A 171 -6.25 17.55 12.03
CA GLY A 171 -6.15 16.28 12.77
C GLY A 171 -5.29 16.37 14.02
N ASP A 172 -5.56 15.48 14.97
CA ASP A 172 -4.76 15.26 16.17
C ASP A 172 -3.59 14.32 15.82
N VAL A 173 -2.37 14.63 16.28
CA VAL A 173 -1.20 13.77 15.99
C VAL A 173 -1.31 12.41 16.68
N ASP A 174 -2.06 12.32 17.80
CA ASP A 174 -2.29 11.04 18.47
C ASP A 174 -3.08 10.06 17.57
N ASP A 175 -3.83 10.57 16.58
CA ASP A 175 -4.54 9.73 15.61
C ASP A 175 -3.58 8.86 14.77
N LEU A 176 -2.30 9.25 14.64
CA LEU A 176 -1.28 8.43 14.01
C LEU A 176 -1.12 7.08 14.74
N VAL A 177 -1.10 7.15 16.07
CA VAL A 177 -0.92 5.97 16.92
C VAL A 177 -2.21 5.15 16.98
N ARG A 178 -3.38 5.81 17.01
CA ARG A 178 -4.68 5.12 16.93
C ARG A 178 -4.85 4.39 15.61
N GLU A 179 -4.42 4.98 14.49
CA GLU A 179 -4.44 4.33 13.18
C GLU A 179 -3.48 3.14 13.11
N LEU A 180 -2.34 3.16 13.82
CA LEU A 180 -1.46 1.98 13.92
C LEU A 180 -2.19 0.80 14.57
N VAL A 181 -2.92 1.04 15.65
CA VAL A 181 -3.73 0.00 16.31
C VAL A 181 -4.79 -0.56 15.35
N ARG A 182 -5.44 0.30 14.55
CA ARG A 182 -6.38 -0.17 13.51
C ARG A 182 -5.68 -1.00 12.44
N LYS A 183 -4.46 -0.64 12.04
CA LYS A 183 -3.64 -1.41 11.09
C LYS A 183 -3.12 -2.72 11.66
N ALA A 184 -3.10 -2.85 12.97
CA ALA A 184 -2.80 -4.07 13.70
C ALA A 184 -4.07 -4.88 14.03
N ASP A 185 -5.22 -4.57 13.42
CA ASP A 185 -6.52 -5.21 13.68
C ASP A 185 -6.94 -5.19 15.17
N GLY A 186 -6.51 -4.16 15.91
CA GLY A 186 -6.77 -4.00 17.34
C GLY A 186 -5.67 -4.55 18.26
N ASP A 187 -4.62 -5.20 17.73
CA ASP A 187 -3.49 -5.68 18.50
C ASP A 187 -2.59 -4.52 18.96
N VAL A 188 -2.74 -4.15 20.23
CA VAL A 188 -1.97 -3.07 20.85
C VAL A 188 -0.50 -3.44 21.00
N GLU A 189 -0.16 -4.69 21.29
CA GLU A 189 1.24 -5.10 21.44
C GLU A 189 1.98 -5.03 20.10
N LEU A 190 1.37 -5.52 19.02
CA LEU A 190 1.95 -5.41 17.67
C LEU A 190 2.06 -3.95 17.22
N ALA A 191 1.06 -3.13 17.51
CA ALA A 191 1.06 -1.71 17.15
C ALA A 191 2.22 -0.91 17.77
N GLN A 192 2.72 -1.32 18.96
CA GLN A 192 3.88 -0.68 19.60
C GLN A 192 5.17 -0.79 18.79
N TYR A 193 5.27 -1.75 17.87
CA TYR A 193 6.44 -1.97 17.00
C TYR A 193 6.22 -1.46 15.57
N GLY A 194 5.13 -0.73 15.34
CA GLY A 194 4.77 -0.18 14.04
C GLY A 194 5.70 0.93 13.54
N ILE A 195 5.50 1.31 12.29
CA ILE A 195 6.21 2.40 11.62
C ILE A 195 5.22 3.52 11.28
N ILE A 196 5.51 4.73 11.76
CA ILE A 196 4.82 5.95 11.36
C ILE A 196 5.66 6.69 10.33
N TYR A 197 5.12 6.84 9.13
CA TYR A 197 5.71 7.63 8.05
C TYR A 197 4.97 8.95 7.86
N LEU A 198 5.68 10.07 8.05
CA LEU A 198 5.15 11.43 7.87
C LEU A 198 5.77 12.07 6.63
N ASP A 199 4.97 12.24 5.58
CA ASP A 199 5.36 12.97 4.37
C ASP A 199 5.16 14.49 4.54
N GLU A 200 5.77 15.27 3.65
CA GLU A 200 5.70 16.74 3.63
C GLU A 200 6.10 17.43 4.94
N ILE A 201 7.01 16.84 5.72
CA ILE A 201 7.48 17.43 6.98
C ILE A 201 8.16 18.78 6.77
N ASP A 202 8.72 19.04 5.58
CA ASP A 202 9.32 20.34 5.23
C ASP A 202 8.30 21.49 5.22
N LYS A 203 7.00 21.19 5.15
CA LYS A 203 5.94 22.22 5.12
C LYS A 203 5.55 22.75 6.49
N ILE A 204 5.91 22.06 7.57
CA ILE A 204 5.67 22.52 8.94
C ILE A 204 6.86 23.29 9.54
N ALA A 205 7.96 23.43 8.77
CA ALA A 205 9.09 24.28 9.12
C ALA A 205 8.66 25.76 9.09
N SER A 206 9.16 26.54 10.05
CA SER A 206 8.85 27.97 10.12
C SER A 206 9.46 28.71 8.94
N SER A 207 8.70 29.57 8.27
CA SER A 207 9.24 30.39 7.19
C SER A 207 10.24 31.43 7.73
N PRO A 208 11.47 31.54 7.18
CA PRO A 208 12.43 32.57 7.59
C PRO A 208 11.95 34.00 7.38
N ASN A 209 10.98 34.21 6.46
CA ASN A 209 10.52 35.53 6.02
C ASN A 209 9.14 35.93 6.57
N SER A 210 8.49 35.10 7.38
CA SER A 210 7.24 35.49 8.04
C SER A 210 7.56 36.33 9.28
N GLY A 211 7.42 37.66 9.18
CA GLY A 211 7.56 38.60 10.30
C GLY A 211 6.52 38.44 11.43
N GLY A 212 5.75 37.34 11.45
CA GLY A 212 4.86 36.94 12.54
C GLY A 212 5.32 35.60 13.12
N ARG A 213 5.08 35.36 14.41
CA ARG A 213 5.29 34.04 15.01
C ARG A 213 4.40 33.03 14.29
N ASP A 214 4.99 32.14 13.51
CA ASP A 214 4.28 30.99 12.96
C ASP A 214 4.03 30.01 14.13
N VAL A 215 2.82 30.09 14.70
CA VAL A 215 2.41 29.29 15.86
C VAL A 215 1.97 27.90 15.42
N SER A 216 1.39 27.76 14.22
CA SER A 216 0.79 26.51 13.76
C SER A 216 1.83 25.44 13.44
N GLY A 217 2.86 25.76 12.65
CA GLY A 217 3.89 24.79 12.28
C GLY A 217 4.72 24.31 13.48
N ARG A 218 5.11 25.23 14.36
CA ARG A 218 5.85 24.92 15.59
C ARG A 218 5.04 24.12 16.61
N GLY A 219 3.74 24.43 16.73
CA GLY A 219 2.84 23.65 17.58
C GLY A 219 2.73 22.19 17.13
N VAL A 220 2.68 21.95 15.81
CA VAL A 220 2.71 20.58 15.25
C VAL A 220 4.04 19.88 15.55
N GLN A 221 5.19 20.54 15.32
CA GLN A 221 6.51 19.98 15.68
C GLN A 221 6.60 19.61 17.16
N THR A 222 6.10 20.47 18.05
CA THR A 222 6.10 20.25 19.50
C THR A 222 5.22 19.08 19.91
N THR A 223 4.09 18.87 19.23
CA THR A 223 3.19 17.77 19.56
C THR A 223 3.73 16.44 19.03
N LEU A 224 4.35 16.45 17.84
CA LEU A 224 5.06 15.28 17.30
C LEU A 224 6.25 14.86 18.17
N LEU A 225 6.99 15.81 18.75
CA LEU A 225 8.08 15.53 19.69
C LEU A 225 7.65 14.60 20.83
N LYS A 226 6.47 14.84 21.42
CA LYS A 226 5.92 14.01 22.51
C LYS A 226 5.76 12.55 22.06
N LEU A 227 5.28 12.32 20.85
CA LEU A 227 5.10 10.97 20.30
C LEU A 227 6.42 10.29 19.96
N MET A 228 7.41 11.04 19.47
CA MET A 228 8.74 10.54 19.12
C MET A 228 9.58 10.17 20.35
N GLU A 229 9.24 10.70 21.53
CA GLU A 229 9.81 10.29 22.83
C GLU A 229 9.13 9.00 23.35
N GLU A 230 8.93 8.88 24.65
CA GLU A 230 8.16 7.80 25.28
C GLU A 230 6.91 8.42 25.90
N THR A 231 5.77 8.23 25.23
CA THR A 231 4.46 8.72 25.70
C THR A 231 3.44 7.59 25.69
N GLU A 232 2.55 7.60 26.68
CA GLU A 232 1.37 6.74 26.73
C GLU A 232 0.19 7.43 26.04
N VAL A 233 -0.26 6.87 24.91
CA VAL A 233 -1.38 7.40 24.15
C VAL A 233 -2.62 6.55 24.41
N PRO A 234 -3.79 7.12 24.74
CA PRO A 234 -5.02 6.35 24.84
C PRO A 234 -5.42 5.75 23.48
N VAL A 235 -5.68 4.44 23.45
CA VAL A 235 -6.05 3.70 22.23
C VAL A 235 -7.37 4.22 21.65
N ARG A 236 -8.29 4.65 22.51
CA ARG A 236 -9.58 5.22 22.12
C ARG A 236 -9.57 6.73 22.24
N ASN A 237 -10.17 7.41 21.26
CA ASN A 237 -10.33 8.86 21.34
C ASN A 237 -11.34 9.21 22.45
N PRO A 238 -10.96 9.99 23.48
CA PRO A 238 -11.86 10.36 24.56
C PRO A 238 -13.09 11.16 24.12
N GLN A 239 -13.03 11.82 22.95
CA GLN A 239 -14.11 12.68 22.45
C GLN A 239 -15.09 11.97 21.50
N ASP A 240 -14.82 10.73 21.11
CA ASP A 240 -15.72 9.98 20.25
C ASP A 240 -16.86 9.33 21.05
N MET A 241 -18.10 9.71 20.74
CA MET A 241 -19.33 9.20 21.40
C MET A 241 -19.46 7.69 21.31
N GLN A 242 -18.99 7.06 20.21
CA GLN A 242 -19.04 5.61 20.04
C GLN A 242 -18.03 4.92 20.97
N SER A 243 -16.81 5.47 21.06
CA SER A 243 -15.78 5.04 22.00
C SER A 243 -16.20 5.24 23.47
N GLN A 244 -16.89 6.34 23.79
CA GLN A 244 -17.47 6.57 25.12
C GLN A 244 -18.57 5.56 25.44
N MET A 245 -19.45 5.26 24.48
CA MET A 245 -20.54 4.31 24.68
C MET A 245 -20.02 2.87 24.85
N GLN A 246 -19.00 2.46 24.09
CA GLN A 246 -18.30 1.18 24.29
C GLN A 246 -17.61 1.11 25.64
N ALA A 247 -16.86 2.15 26.04
CA ALA A 247 -16.22 2.19 27.35
C ALA A 247 -17.25 2.13 28.51
N MET A 248 -18.42 2.75 28.33
CA MET A 248 -19.52 2.70 29.29
C MET A 248 -20.20 1.32 29.33
N PHE A 249 -20.29 0.63 28.19
CA PHE A 249 -20.81 -0.74 28.09
C PHE A 249 -19.85 -1.79 28.68
N GLU A 250 -18.54 -1.60 28.52
CA GLU A 250 -17.50 -2.42 29.15
C GLU A 250 -17.44 -2.17 30.66
N MET A 251 -17.63 -0.91 31.07
CA MET A 251 -17.69 -0.51 32.48
C MET A 251 -18.92 -1.12 33.18
N SER A 252 -20.08 -1.20 32.51
CA SER A 252 -21.28 -1.81 33.09
C SER A 252 -21.18 -3.35 33.18
N ARG A 253 -20.40 -4.00 32.31
CA ARG A 253 -20.17 -5.45 32.34
C ARG A 253 -19.07 -5.91 33.31
N THR A 254 -17.99 -5.15 33.43
CA THR A 254 -16.79 -5.58 34.18
C THR A 254 -16.50 -4.75 35.44
N GLY A 255 -17.21 -3.62 35.64
CA GLY A 255 -16.98 -2.71 36.76
C GLY A 255 -15.67 -1.92 36.68
N LYS A 256 -14.86 -2.08 35.63
CA LYS A 256 -13.61 -1.35 35.39
C LYS A 256 -13.61 -0.74 33.99
N SER A 257 -13.37 0.56 33.90
CA SER A 257 -12.94 1.19 32.65
C SER A 257 -11.44 0.92 32.51
N VAL A 258 -11.05 -0.08 31.72
CA VAL A 258 -9.65 -0.22 31.31
C VAL A 258 -9.43 0.80 30.19
N ARG A 259 -8.83 1.94 30.52
CA ARG A 259 -8.27 2.82 29.50
C ARG A 259 -7.04 2.11 28.96
N GLU A 260 -7.23 1.38 27.88
CA GLU A 260 -6.13 0.78 27.15
C GLU A 260 -5.25 1.90 26.57
N THR A 261 -3.97 1.87 26.89
CA THR A 261 -2.97 2.82 26.39
C THR A 261 -1.91 2.08 25.60
N ILE A 262 -1.31 2.80 24.67
CA ILE A 262 -0.21 2.32 23.85
C ILE A 262 1.01 3.20 24.10
N ASN A 263 2.11 2.55 24.47
CA ASN A 263 3.40 3.21 24.69
C ASN A 263 4.13 3.38 23.34
N THR A 264 4.58 4.60 23.03
CA THR A 264 5.25 4.91 21.75
C THR A 264 6.74 4.58 21.71
N ARG A 265 7.34 4.02 22.77
CA ARG A 265 8.79 3.76 22.91
C ARG A 265 9.40 2.92 21.79
N HIS A 266 8.65 2.01 21.19
CA HIS A 266 9.13 1.12 20.13
C HIS A 266 8.61 1.46 18.73
N ILE A 267 7.81 2.52 18.60
CA ILE A 267 7.30 2.98 17.31
C ILE A 267 8.43 3.74 16.60
N LEU A 268 8.74 3.31 15.37
CA LEU A 268 9.73 3.97 14.53
C LEU A 268 9.08 5.14 13.78
N PHE A 269 9.65 6.33 13.90
CA PHE A 269 9.22 7.49 13.14
C PHE A 269 10.14 7.70 11.94
N VAL A 270 9.56 7.74 10.74
CA VAL A 270 10.25 8.11 9.51
C VAL A 270 9.56 9.33 8.92
N VAL A 271 10.24 10.48 8.94
CA VAL A 271 9.72 11.70 8.33
C VAL A 271 10.38 11.93 6.98
N SER A 272 9.67 12.53 6.04
CA SER A 272 10.24 12.86 4.74
C SER A 272 9.72 14.17 4.18
N GLY A 273 10.53 14.78 3.32
CA GLY A 273 10.17 16.01 2.65
C GLY A 273 10.94 16.19 1.34
N ALA A 274 10.50 17.17 0.54
CA ALA A 274 11.24 17.59 -0.64
C ALA A 274 12.38 18.55 -0.29
N PHE A 275 12.24 19.30 0.81
CA PHE A 275 13.22 20.26 1.34
C PHE A 275 13.74 21.25 0.28
N SER A 276 12.83 21.77 -0.54
CA SER A 276 13.18 22.69 -1.63
C SER A 276 13.91 23.92 -1.10
N GLY A 277 15.18 24.10 -1.47
CA GLY A 277 16.01 25.22 -1.02
C GLY A 277 16.96 24.88 0.12
N LEU A 278 16.90 23.67 0.69
CA LEU A 278 17.92 23.17 1.61
C LEU A 278 19.28 23.08 0.91
N GLU A 279 19.29 22.79 -0.40
CA GLU A 279 20.52 22.78 -1.21
C GLU A 279 21.23 24.13 -1.16
N LYS A 280 20.48 25.25 -1.22
CA LYS A 280 21.06 26.61 -1.14
C LYS A 280 21.64 26.92 0.24
N ILE A 281 21.05 26.38 1.30
CA ILE A 281 21.54 26.53 2.67
C ILE A 281 22.86 25.77 2.83
N ILE A 282 22.90 24.51 2.36
CA ILE A 282 24.10 23.67 2.33
C ILE A 282 25.21 24.35 1.51
N GLU A 283 24.89 24.83 0.31
CA GLU A 283 25.83 25.57 -0.54
C GLU A 283 26.37 26.81 0.19
N SER A 284 25.50 27.62 0.79
CA SER A 284 25.92 28.82 1.53
C SER A 284 26.83 28.48 2.70
N ARG A 285 26.60 27.37 3.40
CA ARG A 285 27.49 26.86 4.46
C ARG A 285 28.85 26.47 3.89
N LEU A 286 28.88 25.72 2.79
CA LEU A 286 30.12 25.25 2.17
C LEU A 286 30.97 26.38 1.60
N HIS A 287 30.34 27.45 1.10
CA HIS A 287 31.04 28.61 0.55
C HIS A 287 31.44 29.65 1.61
N ARG A 288 30.95 29.55 2.86
CA ARG A 288 31.35 30.40 4.00
C ARG A 288 32.71 30.01 4.60
N GLY A 289 33.68 29.67 3.75
CA GLY A 289 35.08 29.51 4.15
C GLY A 289 35.67 30.82 4.72
N PRO A 290 36.68 30.74 5.60
CA PRO A 290 37.16 31.90 6.36
C PRO A 290 37.68 32.99 5.42
N ILE A 291 37.06 34.17 5.49
CA ILE A 291 37.57 35.41 4.90
C ILE A 291 38.78 35.83 5.75
N GLY A 292 39.96 35.28 5.48
CA GLY A 292 41.21 35.74 6.11
C GLY A 292 42.33 34.71 6.15
N PHE A 293 43.39 34.98 5.38
CA PHE A 293 44.78 34.51 5.49
C PHE A 293 45.05 33.04 5.91
N ALA A 294 45.63 32.29 4.95
CA ALA A 294 46.21 30.94 5.04
C ALA A 294 45.12 29.83 5.01
N THR A 295 45.19 28.75 4.22
CA THR A 295 46.26 28.04 3.53
C THR A 295 45.62 27.12 2.46
N GLY A 296 46.29 26.95 1.31
CA GLY A 296 46.32 25.73 0.50
C GLY A 296 45.00 25.11 0.04
N GLU A 297 44.78 25.08 -1.27
CA GLU A 297 43.87 24.13 -1.92
C GLU A 297 44.30 22.69 -1.56
N THR A 298 43.81 22.16 -0.45
CA THR A 298 43.71 20.71 -0.28
C THR A 298 42.61 20.27 -1.22
N ALA A 299 43.00 19.80 -2.40
CA ALA A 299 42.14 19.01 -3.26
C ALA A 299 41.55 17.90 -2.38
N ALA A 300 40.23 17.97 -2.14
CA ALA A 300 39.53 16.98 -1.35
C ALA A 300 39.76 15.61 -1.99
N LEU A 301 40.02 14.60 -1.15
CA LEU A 301 40.13 13.23 -1.63
C LEU A 301 38.79 12.84 -2.31
N PRO A 302 38.81 12.12 -3.44
CA PRO A 302 37.58 11.70 -4.11
C PRO A 302 36.71 10.89 -3.13
N GLY A 303 35.57 11.45 -2.74
CA GLY A 303 34.67 10.92 -1.71
C GLY A 303 34.35 11.89 -0.56
N GLU A 304 35.27 12.79 -0.21
CA GLU A 304 34.99 13.83 0.82
C GLU A 304 34.04 14.93 0.29
N GLU A 305 34.08 15.20 -1.02
CA GLU A 305 33.19 16.16 -1.67
C GLU A 305 31.70 15.81 -1.56
N ASN A 306 31.37 14.52 -1.49
CA ASN A 306 29.98 14.06 -1.35
C ASN A 306 29.51 14.11 0.11
N ARG A 307 30.37 13.78 1.09
CA ARG A 307 30.04 13.90 2.51
C ARG A 307 29.84 15.35 2.96
N ALA A 308 30.59 16.29 2.39
CA ALA A 308 30.40 17.71 2.66
C ALA A 308 29.02 18.24 2.22
N LYS A 309 28.36 17.56 1.26
CA LYS A 309 27.03 17.89 0.74
C LYS A 309 25.88 17.27 1.56
N GLU A 310 26.17 16.41 2.52
CA GLU A 310 25.14 15.88 3.40
C GLU A 310 24.60 16.98 4.32
N PRO A 311 23.28 17.00 4.58
CA PRO A 311 22.67 17.98 5.46
C PRO A 311 23.13 17.75 6.91
N VAL A 312 23.53 18.81 7.61
CA VAL A 312 23.87 18.82 9.05
C VAL A 312 22.76 19.51 9.86
N THR A 313 22.77 19.37 11.19
CA THR A 313 21.66 19.86 12.05
C THR A 313 21.39 21.33 11.82
N GLN A 314 22.46 22.13 11.68
CA GLN A 314 22.36 23.55 11.44
C GLN A 314 21.58 23.88 10.16
N ASP A 315 21.70 23.09 9.09
CA ASP A 315 20.99 23.38 7.85
C ASP A 315 19.48 23.25 8.02
N PHE A 316 19.02 22.25 8.79
CA PHE A 316 17.59 22.08 9.07
C PHE A 316 17.05 23.16 10.02
N ILE A 317 17.86 23.62 10.97
CA ILE A 317 17.52 24.76 11.83
C ILE A 317 17.41 26.03 10.99
N ASP A 318 18.40 26.30 10.14
CA ASP A 318 18.41 27.44 9.21
C ASP A 318 17.25 27.36 8.20
N PHE A 319 16.81 26.15 7.86
CA PHE A 319 15.62 25.89 7.04
C PHE A 319 14.30 26.23 7.77
N GLY A 320 14.28 26.16 9.11
CA GLY A 320 13.13 26.56 9.93
C GLY A 320 12.60 25.49 10.91
N PHE A 321 13.32 24.40 11.13
CA PHE A 321 12.97 23.41 12.16
C PHE A 321 13.49 23.79 13.54
N GLU A 322 12.76 23.37 14.57
CA GLU A 322 13.24 23.47 15.95
C GLU A 322 14.41 22.49 16.19
N ALA A 323 15.43 22.94 16.92
CA ALA A 323 16.62 22.14 17.20
C ALA A 323 16.28 20.84 17.95
N GLU A 324 15.29 20.89 18.85
CA GLU A 324 14.79 19.74 19.59
C GLU A 324 14.15 18.70 18.66
N PHE A 325 13.37 19.15 17.68
CA PHE A 325 12.73 18.28 16.69
C PHE A 325 13.76 17.53 15.84
N ILE A 326 14.74 18.24 15.28
CA ILE A 326 15.82 17.62 14.51
C ILE A 326 16.72 16.75 15.38
N GLY A 327 16.89 17.10 16.66
CA GLY A 327 17.61 16.27 17.64
C GLY A 327 16.99 14.89 17.85
N ARG A 328 15.68 14.73 17.58
CA ARG A 328 14.98 13.43 17.62
C ARG A 328 15.06 12.66 16.30
N LEU A 329 15.75 13.17 15.28
CA LEU A 329 15.92 12.58 13.94
C LEU A 329 17.42 12.38 13.62
N PRO A 330 18.13 11.48 14.33
CA PRO A 330 19.57 11.31 14.17
C PRO A 330 19.97 10.71 12.82
N VAL A 331 19.13 9.85 12.24
CA VAL A 331 19.43 9.17 10.99
C VAL A 331 18.95 10.01 9.80
N ARG A 332 19.89 10.36 8.92
CA ARG A 332 19.63 11.19 7.74
C ARG A 332 19.83 10.36 6.48
N VAL A 333 18.83 10.38 5.64
CA VAL A 333 18.79 9.60 4.41
C VAL A 333 18.56 10.58 3.28
N VAL A 334 19.48 10.63 2.32
CA VAL A 334 19.36 11.50 1.14
C VAL A 334 19.05 10.64 -0.07
N CYS A 335 17.92 10.93 -0.73
CA CYS A 335 17.55 10.34 -2.00
C CYS A 335 17.97 11.24 -3.16
N GLU A 336 18.57 10.63 -4.17
CA GLU A 336 19.05 11.27 -5.38
C GLU A 336 17.91 11.50 -6.39
N PRO A 337 17.99 12.55 -7.24
CA PRO A 337 17.08 12.71 -8.37
C PRO A 337 17.19 11.54 -9.35
N LEU A 338 16.10 11.26 -10.07
CA LEU A 338 16.06 10.21 -11.09
C LEU A 338 16.30 10.80 -12.49
N GLU A 339 17.17 10.15 -13.27
CA GLU A 339 17.42 10.46 -14.67
C GLU A 339 16.60 9.56 -15.60
N ALA A 340 16.58 9.88 -16.90
CA ALA A 340 15.85 9.08 -17.90
C ALA A 340 16.30 7.61 -17.93
N GLY A 341 17.60 7.33 -17.76
CA GLY A 341 18.12 5.96 -17.65
C GLY A 341 17.54 5.22 -16.46
N ASP A 342 17.41 5.89 -15.31
CA ASP A 342 16.86 5.29 -14.09
C ASP A 342 15.36 4.99 -14.25
N LEU A 343 14.62 5.88 -14.92
CA LEU A 343 13.20 5.67 -15.21
C LEU A 343 12.99 4.48 -16.16
N PHE A 344 13.87 4.28 -17.14
CA PHE A 344 13.89 3.09 -17.99
C PHE A 344 14.11 1.83 -17.14
N ASP A 345 15.11 1.83 -16.26
CA ASP A 345 15.39 0.69 -15.39
C ASP A 345 14.25 0.40 -14.41
N ILE A 346 13.58 1.43 -13.89
CA ILE A 346 12.37 1.29 -13.06
C ILE A 346 11.27 0.57 -13.83
N MET A 347 11.03 0.94 -15.08
CA MET A 347 10.02 0.29 -15.93
C MET A 347 10.38 -1.14 -16.30
N LYS A 348 11.67 -1.43 -16.50
CA LYS A 348 12.11 -2.73 -17.01
C LYS A 348 12.39 -3.75 -15.91
N HIS A 349 13.00 -3.32 -14.81
CA HIS A 349 13.61 -4.22 -13.83
C HIS A 349 12.91 -4.23 -12.47
N SER A 350 12.19 -3.16 -12.09
CA SER A 350 11.49 -3.13 -10.80
C SER A 350 10.37 -4.18 -10.76
N GLU A 351 10.29 -4.94 -9.67
CA GLU A 351 9.18 -5.88 -9.47
C GLU A 351 7.82 -5.18 -9.42
N GLY A 352 7.80 -3.93 -8.94
CA GLY A 352 6.63 -3.05 -8.87
C GLY A 352 6.48 -2.12 -10.08
N SER A 353 7.07 -2.47 -11.23
CA SER A 353 7.04 -1.65 -12.44
C SER A 353 5.62 -1.27 -12.87
N LEU A 354 5.46 0.00 -13.27
CA LEU A 354 4.24 0.53 -13.89
C LEU A 354 3.87 -0.21 -15.18
N ILE A 355 4.84 -0.68 -15.95
CA ILE A 355 4.58 -1.36 -17.24
C ILE A 355 3.80 -2.67 -17.02
N ARG A 356 4.15 -3.41 -15.96
CA ARG A 356 3.43 -4.64 -15.57
C ARG A 356 1.96 -4.36 -15.23
N GLN A 357 1.66 -3.16 -14.75
CA GLN A 357 0.27 -2.74 -14.53
C GLN A 357 -0.46 -2.60 -15.87
N TYR A 358 0.11 -1.89 -16.84
CA TYR A 358 -0.50 -1.73 -18.16
C TYR A 358 -0.64 -3.06 -18.91
N GLU A 359 0.34 -3.96 -18.82
CA GLU A 359 0.25 -5.32 -19.38
C GLU A 359 -0.98 -6.07 -18.85
N ARG A 360 -1.19 -6.06 -17.52
CA ARG A 360 -2.35 -6.70 -16.87
C ARG A 360 -3.67 -6.02 -17.23
N GLU A 361 -3.68 -4.69 -17.38
CA GLU A 361 -4.87 -3.94 -17.77
C GLU A 361 -5.31 -4.28 -19.21
N PHE A 362 -4.38 -4.39 -20.16
CA PHE A 362 -4.70 -4.86 -21.52
C PHE A 362 -5.09 -6.34 -21.53
N GLU A 363 -4.41 -7.18 -20.72
CA GLU A 363 -4.72 -8.61 -20.60
C GLU A 363 -6.14 -8.84 -20.06
N ALA A 364 -6.64 -7.95 -19.19
CA ALA A 364 -8.03 -7.99 -18.72
C ALA A 364 -9.06 -7.87 -19.87
N TYR A 365 -8.69 -7.17 -20.96
CA TYR A 365 -9.47 -7.09 -22.19
C TYR A 365 -9.13 -8.18 -23.23
N GLY A 366 -8.29 -9.16 -22.87
CA GLY A 366 -7.84 -10.22 -23.77
C GLY A 366 -6.74 -9.80 -24.74
N ILE A 367 -6.07 -8.65 -24.50
CA ILE A 367 -5.02 -8.11 -25.34
C ILE A 367 -3.67 -8.33 -24.65
N ARG A 368 -2.76 -9.08 -25.27
CA ARG A 368 -1.39 -9.21 -24.78
C ARG A 368 -0.59 -7.96 -25.19
N ALA A 369 -0.18 -7.14 -24.23
CA ALA A 369 0.71 -6.01 -24.49
C ALA A 369 2.18 -6.41 -24.31
N GLU A 370 3.05 -6.03 -25.25
CA GLU A 370 4.49 -6.26 -25.18
C GLU A 370 5.26 -4.98 -25.46
N PHE A 371 6.22 -4.64 -24.60
CA PHE A 371 6.97 -3.38 -24.67
C PHE A 371 8.40 -3.60 -25.14
N THR A 372 8.81 -2.86 -26.18
CA THR A 372 10.21 -2.86 -26.64
C THR A 372 11.08 -1.93 -25.80
N ASP A 373 12.38 -2.24 -25.72
CA ASP A 373 13.35 -1.38 -25.03
C ASP A 373 13.36 0.05 -25.59
N GLU A 374 13.21 0.21 -26.91
CA GLU A 374 13.16 1.50 -27.58
C GLU A 374 11.95 2.31 -27.12
N ALA A 375 10.76 1.68 -27.02
CA ALA A 375 9.57 2.33 -26.49
C ALA A 375 9.76 2.76 -25.04
N LEU A 376 10.30 1.88 -24.19
CA LEU A 376 10.56 2.20 -22.79
C LEU A 376 11.53 3.37 -22.63
N ARG A 377 12.59 3.45 -23.46
CA ARG A 377 13.52 4.59 -23.44
C ARG A 377 12.81 5.89 -23.82
N MET A 378 11.97 5.90 -24.86
CA MET A 378 11.21 7.10 -25.24
C MET A 378 10.23 7.55 -24.16
N ILE A 379 9.51 6.60 -23.55
CA ILE A 379 8.60 6.87 -22.42
C ILE A 379 9.40 7.44 -21.23
N ALA A 380 10.58 6.90 -20.96
CA ALA A 380 11.45 7.38 -19.88
C ALA A 380 11.97 8.81 -20.13
N GLU A 381 12.38 9.12 -21.37
CA GLU A 381 12.77 10.46 -21.77
C GLU A 381 11.62 11.47 -21.63
N GLU A 382 10.40 11.11 -22.05
CA GLU A 382 9.22 11.94 -21.82
C GLU A 382 8.92 12.10 -20.33
N GLY A 383 9.00 11.03 -19.55
CA GLY A 383 8.78 11.06 -18.09
C GLY A 383 9.78 11.95 -17.36
N ALA A 384 11.05 11.95 -17.78
CA ALA A 384 12.07 12.83 -17.22
C ALA A 384 11.77 14.32 -17.49
N ARG A 385 11.14 14.65 -18.64
CA ARG A 385 10.72 16.03 -18.96
C ARG A 385 9.60 16.53 -18.05
N GLU A 386 8.79 15.65 -17.46
CA GLU A 386 7.73 16.01 -16.50
C GLU A 386 8.30 16.49 -15.14
N ARG A 387 9.60 16.26 -14.85
CA ARG A 387 10.30 16.73 -13.62
C ARG A 387 9.59 16.37 -12.30
N THR A 388 8.89 15.24 -12.27
CA THR A 388 8.16 14.73 -11.09
C THR A 388 8.67 13.37 -10.63
N GLY A 389 9.87 12.97 -11.07
CA GLY A 389 10.46 11.66 -10.82
C GLY A 389 9.65 10.53 -11.47
N ALA A 390 9.61 9.36 -10.85
CA ALA A 390 8.88 8.21 -11.35
C ALA A 390 7.36 8.43 -11.44
N ARG A 391 6.80 9.42 -10.73
CA ARG A 391 5.37 9.79 -10.86
C ARG A 391 5.05 10.32 -12.26
N GLY A 392 6.00 10.94 -12.95
CA GLY A 392 5.82 11.43 -14.32
C GLY A 392 5.54 10.31 -15.32
N LEU A 393 6.05 9.11 -15.08
CA LEU A 393 5.81 7.95 -15.95
C LEU A 393 4.31 7.60 -16.05
N MET A 394 3.57 7.75 -14.95
CA MET A 394 2.13 7.50 -14.95
C MET A 394 1.38 8.50 -15.84
N THR A 395 1.75 9.78 -15.77
CA THR A 395 1.19 10.82 -16.65
C THR A 395 1.45 10.52 -18.13
N VAL A 396 2.69 10.14 -18.46
CA VAL A 396 3.08 9.82 -19.84
C VAL A 396 2.36 8.58 -20.35
N CYS A 397 2.36 7.49 -19.58
CA CYS A 397 1.70 6.24 -19.98
C CYS A 397 0.19 6.42 -20.09
N GLU A 398 -0.45 7.18 -19.20
CA GLU A 398 -1.90 7.41 -19.27
C GLU A 398 -2.27 8.22 -20.51
N ARG A 399 -1.49 9.25 -20.83
CA ARG A 399 -1.67 10.01 -22.09
C ARG A 399 -1.49 9.11 -23.32
N LEU A 400 -0.47 8.26 -23.31
CA LEU A 400 -0.12 7.38 -24.44
C LEU A 400 -1.18 6.29 -24.67
N PHE A 401 -1.57 5.56 -23.62
CA PHE A 401 -2.41 4.37 -23.75
C PHE A 401 -3.91 4.63 -23.67
N ARG A 402 -4.36 5.83 -23.29
CA ARG A 402 -5.79 6.13 -23.12
C ARG A 402 -6.64 5.80 -24.35
N GLN A 403 -6.19 6.15 -25.56
CA GLN A 403 -6.96 5.85 -26.78
C GLN A 403 -6.95 4.36 -27.10
N PHE A 404 -5.82 3.67 -26.92
CA PHE A 404 -5.73 2.22 -27.12
C PHE A 404 -6.64 1.45 -26.15
N LYS A 405 -6.69 1.85 -24.87
CA LYS A 405 -7.60 1.29 -23.87
C LYS A 405 -9.07 1.52 -24.19
N PHE A 406 -9.41 2.55 -24.97
CA PHE A 406 -10.78 2.86 -25.36
C PHE A 406 -11.20 2.10 -26.62
N GLU A 407 -10.35 2.11 -27.65
CA GLU A 407 -10.71 1.62 -28.99
C GLU A 407 -10.43 0.13 -29.20
N LEU A 408 -9.39 -0.44 -28.57
CA LEU A 408 -9.02 -1.84 -28.82
C LEU A 408 -9.97 -2.87 -28.18
N PRO A 409 -10.50 -2.67 -26.96
CA PRO A 409 -11.42 -3.65 -26.37
C PRO A 409 -12.67 -3.86 -27.23
N GLY A 410 -13.05 -5.12 -27.45
CA GLY A 410 -14.19 -5.47 -28.32
C GLY A 410 -13.83 -5.55 -29.81
N THR A 411 -12.56 -5.41 -30.16
CA THR A 411 -12.05 -5.66 -31.52
C THR A 411 -11.35 -7.02 -31.59
N SER A 412 -11.07 -7.50 -32.81
CA SER A 412 -10.31 -8.74 -33.02
C SER A 412 -8.82 -8.64 -32.68
N VAL A 413 -8.34 -7.52 -32.14
CA VAL A 413 -6.94 -7.34 -31.75
C VAL A 413 -6.66 -8.11 -30.46
N THR A 414 -5.74 -9.07 -30.51
CA THR A 414 -5.33 -9.88 -29.34
C THR A 414 -3.92 -9.56 -28.85
N GLU A 415 -3.18 -8.72 -29.58
CA GLU A 415 -1.79 -8.37 -29.27
C GLU A 415 -1.53 -6.89 -29.55
N LEU A 416 -0.88 -6.20 -28.62
CA LEU A 416 -0.45 -4.81 -28.73
C LEU A 416 1.05 -4.73 -28.50
N ARG A 417 1.82 -4.61 -29.59
CA ARG A 417 3.27 -4.41 -29.50
C ARG A 417 3.60 -2.92 -29.44
N VAL A 418 4.10 -2.48 -28.29
CA VAL A 418 4.51 -1.10 -28.02
C VAL A 418 5.95 -0.89 -28.49
N THR A 419 6.09 -0.33 -29.69
CA THR A 419 7.38 0.00 -30.33
C THR A 419 7.70 1.49 -30.19
N GLY A 420 8.96 1.86 -30.45
CA GLY A 420 9.34 3.28 -30.54
C GLY A 420 8.52 4.06 -31.57
N GLU A 421 8.16 3.44 -32.69
CA GLU A 421 7.29 4.05 -33.70
C GLU A 421 5.88 4.32 -33.18
N LEU A 422 5.32 3.41 -32.37
CA LEU A 422 4.02 3.61 -31.73
C LEU A 422 4.07 4.77 -30.75
N VAL A 423 5.13 4.88 -29.95
CA VAL A 423 5.30 6.02 -29.03
C VAL A 423 5.43 7.34 -29.78
N ALA A 424 6.11 7.35 -30.94
CA ALA A 424 6.31 8.55 -31.76
C ALA A 424 5.05 9.00 -32.51
N ASP A 425 4.22 8.07 -33.00
CA ASP A 425 2.94 8.33 -33.66
C ASP A 425 1.82 7.41 -33.12
N PRO A 426 1.28 7.70 -31.93
CA PRO A 426 0.27 6.86 -31.30
C PRO A 426 -1.02 6.77 -32.12
N SER A 427 -1.48 7.89 -32.68
CA SER A 427 -2.71 7.98 -33.46
C SER A 427 -2.63 7.17 -34.75
N GLY A 428 -1.53 7.29 -35.50
CA GLY A 428 -1.34 6.51 -36.72
C GLY A 428 -1.14 5.02 -36.43
N ALA A 429 -0.46 4.66 -35.34
CA ALA A 429 -0.35 3.26 -34.91
C ALA A 429 -1.71 2.66 -34.56
N LEU A 430 -2.55 3.39 -33.82
CA LEU A 430 -3.91 2.96 -33.49
C LEU A 430 -4.78 2.78 -34.74
N ALA A 431 -4.72 3.73 -35.68
CA ALA A 431 -5.46 3.63 -36.94
C ALA A 431 -5.08 2.35 -37.72
N ARG A 432 -3.78 2.03 -37.82
CA ARG A 432 -3.30 0.79 -38.47
C ARG A 432 -3.77 -0.48 -37.78
N LEU A 433 -3.87 -0.47 -36.44
CA LEU A 433 -4.41 -1.61 -35.68
C LEU A 433 -5.90 -1.79 -35.98
N LEU A 434 -6.68 -0.71 -36.00
CA LEU A 434 -8.12 -0.74 -36.24
C LEU A 434 -8.49 -1.05 -37.70
N GLU A 435 -7.69 -0.63 -38.68
CA GLU A 435 -7.92 -0.95 -40.11
C GLU A 435 -7.98 -2.46 -40.36
N ASN A 436 -7.22 -3.24 -39.59
CA ASN A 436 -7.16 -4.69 -39.70
C ASN A 436 -8.04 -5.40 -38.66
N ALA A 437 -8.74 -4.63 -37.81
CA ALA A 437 -9.53 -5.18 -36.72
C ALA A 437 -11.00 -5.34 -37.12
N ALA A 438 -11.52 -6.56 -36.99
CA ALA A 438 -12.95 -6.78 -37.08
C ALA A 438 -13.63 -6.37 -35.75
N PRO A 439 -14.75 -5.65 -35.78
CA PRO A 439 -15.57 -5.48 -34.59
C PRO A 439 -16.07 -6.86 -34.16
N LEU A 440 -15.72 -7.29 -32.96
CA LEU A 440 -16.32 -8.50 -32.42
C LEU A 440 -17.71 -8.11 -31.91
N GLY A 441 -18.75 -8.72 -32.49
CA GLY A 441 -20.11 -8.62 -31.97
C GLY A 441 -20.14 -8.99 -30.49
N ASP A 442 -20.97 -8.26 -29.72
CA ASP A 442 -21.10 -8.31 -28.26
C ASP A 442 -19.77 -8.59 -27.51
N SER A 443 -19.01 -7.52 -27.21
CA SER A 443 -17.74 -7.56 -26.44
C SER A 443 -17.80 -8.45 -25.18
N ARG A 444 -18.96 -8.52 -24.54
CA ARG A 444 -19.25 -9.43 -23.42
C ARG A 444 -19.08 -10.91 -23.79
N MET A 445 -19.54 -11.30 -24.97
CA MET A 445 -19.49 -12.67 -25.44
C MET A 445 -18.06 -13.13 -25.69
N VAL A 446 -17.23 -12.27 -26.30
CA VAL A 446 -15.80 -12.53 -26.50
C VAL A 446 -15.08 -12.68 -25.17
N ALA A 447 -15.36 -11.81 -24.21
CA ALA A 447 -14.78 -11.88 -22.88
C ALA A 447 -15.16 -13.20 -22.19
N GLU A 448 -16.41 -13.65 -22.31
CA GLU A 448 -16.90 -14.91 -21.75
C GLU A 448 -16.27 -16.14 -22.45
N ILE A 449 -16.12 -16.12 -23.78
CA ILE A 449 -15.40 -17.18 -24.54
C ILE A 449 -13.91 -17.21 -24.14
N SER A 450 -13.27 -16.05 -24.01
CA SER A 450 -11.86 -15.95 -23.62
C SER A 450 -11.63 -16.42 -22.18
N ALA A 451 -12.54 -16.10 -21.27
CA ALA A 451 -12.53 -16.62 -19.91
C ALA A 451 -12.69 -18.14 -19.87
N PHE A 452 -13.59 -18.70 -20.68
CA PHE A 452 -13.73 -20.16 -20.82
C PHE A 452 -12.45 -20.81 -21.33
N SER A 453 -11.83 -20.27 -22.39
CA SER A 453 -10.58 -20.82 -22.94
C SER A 453 -9.44 -20.83 -21.92
N ARG A 454 -9.27 -19.75 -21.14
CA ARG A 454 -8.29 -19.68 -20.04
C ARG A 454 -8.55 -20.74 -18.96
N ARG A 455 -9.81 -20.91 -18.56
CA ARG A 455 -10.19 -21.92 -17.57
C ARG A 455 -9.91 -23.34 -18.09
N PHE A 456 -10.28 -23.61 -19.33
CA PHE A 456 -10.04 -24.90 -19.98
C PHE A 456 -8.53 -25.20 -20.10
N GLU A 457 -7.71 -24.19 -20.40
CA GLU A 457 -6.25 -24.32 -20.41
C GLU A 457 -5.68 -24.57 -19.01
N GLY A 458 -6.16 -23.87 -17.99
CA GLY A 458 -5.74 -24.11 -16.60
C GLY A 458 -6.11 -25.51 -16.10
N ASP A 459 -7.32 -25.97 -16.42
CA ASP A 459 -7.85 -27.26 -15.95
C ASP A 459 -7.24 -28.45 -16.71
N HIS A 460 -6.87 -28.29 -17.98
CA HIS A 460 -6.49 -29.41 -18.86
C HIS A 460 -5.11 -29.29 -19.54
N GLY A 461 -4.47 -28.13 -19.46
CA GLY A 461 -3.16 -27.84 -20.07
C GLY A 461 -3.18 -27.80 -21.60
N VAL A 462 -4.33 -27.52 -22.21
CA VAL A 462 -4.53 -27.35 -23.66
C VAL A 462 -5.43 -26.14 -23.91
N ARG A 463 -5.07 -25.29 -24.88
CA ARG A 463 -5.79 -24.07 -25.21
C ARG A 463 -6.73 -24.27 -26.40
N LEU A 464 -7.95 -23.74 -26.27
CA LEU A 464 -8.91 -23.62 -27.36
C LEU A 464 -8.86 -22.21 -27.96
N ALA A 465 -8.42 -22.08 -29.20
CA ALA A 465 -8.29 -20.79 -29.90
C ALA A 465 -9.50 -20.58 -30.82
N PHE A 466 -10.51 -19.84 -30.34
CA PHE A 466 -11.74 -19.57 -31.10
C PHE A 466 -11.50 -18.53 -32.19
N ASP A 467 -11.85 -18.85 -33.43
CA ASP A 467 -11.84 -17.88 -34.52
C ASP A 467 -13.12 -17.03 -34.56
N SER A 468 -13.13 -16.00 -35.41
CA SER A 468 -14.28 -15.11 -35.57
C SER A 468 -15.53 -15.82 -36.07
N GLY A 469 -15.38 -16.90 -36.85
CA GLY A 469 -16.48 -17.75 -37.30
C GLY A 469 -17.12 -18.51 -36.14
N ALA A 470 -16.32 -19.10 -35.26
CA ALA A 470 -16.77 -19.81 -34.07
C ALA A 470 -17.48 -18.87 -33.10
N VAL A 471 -16.94 -17.67 -32.88
CA VAL A 471 -17.59 -16.64 -32.04
C VAL A 471 -18.97 -16.27 -32.61
N ALA A 472 -19.07 -16.03 -33.92
CA ALA A 472 -20.35 -15.72 -34.57
C ALA A 472 -21.36 -16.87 -34.43
N ARG A 473 -20.94 -18.12 -34.66
CA ARG A 473 -21.83 -19.29 -34.51
C ARG A 473 -22.27 -19.53 -33.07
N LEU A 474 -21.37 -19.35 -32.11
CA LEU A 474 -21.74 -19.39 -30.69
C LEU A 474 -22.75 -18.29 -30.37
N SER A 475 -22.68 -17.13 -31.01
CA SER A 475 -23.61 -16.00 -30.78
C SER A 475 -25.02 -16.35 -31.23
N ASP A 476 -25.14 -16.97 -32.41
CA ASP A 476 -26.40 -17.51 -32.93
C ASP A 476 -26.98 -18.56 -31.96
N LEU A 477 -26.13 -19.42 -31.40
CA LEU A 477 -26.54 -20.47 -30.46
C LEU A 477 -26.99 -19.93 -29.10
N VAL A 478 -26.30 -18.93 -28.55
CA VAL A 478 -26.71 -18.23 -27.32
C VAL A 478 -28.07 -17.57 -27.52
N SER A 479 -28.23 -16.87 -28.65
CA SER A 479 -29.46 -16.16 -28.98
C SER A 479 -30.67 -17.09 -29.20
N SER A 480 -30.44 -18.28 -29.77
CA SER A 480 -31.51 -19.26 -30.07
C SER A 480 -31.84 -20.20 -28.92
N SER A 481 -30.89 -20.48 -28.02
CA SER A 481 -31.08 -21.42 -26.90
C SER A 481 -31.41 -20.74 -25.57
N GLY A 482 -31.15 -19.44 -25.43
CA GLY A 482 -31.32 -18.69 -24.19
C GLY A 482 -30.36 -19.09 -23.06
N LYS A 483 -29.35 -19.92 -23.35
CA LYS A 483 -28.31 -20.34 -22.41
C LYS A 483 -27.15 -19.34 -22.39
N SER A 484 -26.40 -19.30 -21.29
CA SER A 484 -25.20 -18.47 -21.18
C SER A 484 -24.02 -19.03 -22.01
N VAL A 485 -23.05 -18.19 -22.36
CA VAL A 485 -21.85 -18.60 -23.11
C VAL A 485 -21.09 -19.74 -22.40
N PRO A 486 -20.85 -19.69 -21.06
CA PRO A 486 -20.12 -20.76 -20.39
C PRO A 486 -20.85 -22.11 -20.42
N GLU A 487 -22.18 -22.10 -20.35
CA GLU A 487 -23.01 -23.32 -20.42
C GLU A 487 -22.90 -23.97 -21.80
N ILE A 488 -23.04 -23.18 -22.87
CA ILE A 488 -22.95 -23.70 -24.25
C ILE A 488 -21.54 -24.23 -24.53
N CYS A 489 -20.50 -23.51 -24.13
CA CYS A 489 -19.12 -23.95 -24.30
C CYS A 489 -18.83 -25.24 -23.51
N SER A 490 -19.33 -25.35 -22.27
CA SER A 490 -19.13 -26.56 -21.45
C SER A 490 -19.88 -27.77 -22.01
N GLU A 491 -21.06 -27.57 -22.61
CA GLU A 491 -21.81 -28.64 -23.26
C GLU A 491 -21.14 -29.10 -24.56
N ARG A 492 -20.76 -28.15 -25.43
CA ARG A 492 -20.21 -28.45 -26.77
C ARG A 492 -18.80 -29.02 -26.73
N PHE A 493 -17.96 -28.59 -25.79
CA PHE A 493 -16.54 -28.96 -25.73
C PHE A 493 -16.21 -29.91 -24.58
N ARG A 494 -17.22 -30.59 -24.01
CA ARG A 494 -17.06 -31.52 -22.88
C ARG A 494 -16.01 -32.62 -23.13
N ASP A 495 -16.00 -33.16 -24.34
CA ASP A 495 -15.17 -34.32 -24.70
C ASP A 495 -13.83 -33.92 -25.32
N PHE A 496 -13.63 -32.62 -25.60
CA PHE A 496 -12.39 -32.09 -26.18
C PHE A 496 -11.20 -32.31 -25.26
N GLN A 497 -11.39 -32.31 -23.94
CA GLN A 497 -10.33 -32.56 -22.98
C GLN A 497 -9.63 -33.92 -23.22
N PHE A 498 -10.39 -34.95 -23.59
CA PHE A 498 -9.85 -36.30 -23.79
C PHE A 498 -9.17 -36.44 -25.15
N GLY A 499 -9.83 -35.97 -26.21
CA GLY A 499 -9.30 -36.06 -27.57
C GLY A 499 -8.05 -35.19 -27.77
N LEU A 500 -8.05 -33.96 -27.26
CA LEU A 500 -6.93 -33.03 -27.43
C LEU A 500 -5.71 -33.42 -26.57
N GLN A 501 -5.91 -34.04 -25.40
CA GLN A 501 -4.80 -34.59 -24.63
C GLN A 501 -4.08 -35.73 -25.35
N LEU A 502 -4.82 -36.54 -26.11
CA LEU A 502 -4.24 -37.60 -26.94
C LEU A 502 -3.38 -37.00 -28.06
N ILE A 503 -3.89 -35.96 -28.72
CA ILE A 503 -3.14 -35.25 -29.76
C ILE A 503 -1.89 -34.58 -29.16
N ARG A 504 -2.02 -33.89 -28.02
CA ARG A 504 -0.88 -33.28 -27.32
C ARG A 504 0.23 -34.29 -27.00
N LYS A 505 -0.13 -35.52 -26.59
CA LYS A 505 0.85 -36.58 -26.33
C LYS A 505 1.58 -37.04 -27.59
N ASN A 506 0.90 -37.04 -28.73
CA ASN A 506 1.45 -37.52 -29.99
C ASN A 506 2.26 -36.44 -30.73
N THR A 507 1.79 -35.19 -30.75
CA THR A 507 2.35 -34.10 -31.58
C THR A 507 3.03 -33.00 -30.77
N GLY A 508 2.85 -32.95 -29.45
CA GLY A 508 3.31 -31.85 -28.60
C GLY A 508 2.52 -30.55 -28.74
N GLN A 509 1.47 -30.52 -29.59
CA GLN A 509 0.64 -29.34 -29.80
C GLN A 509 -0.20 -29.01 -28.56
N THR A 510 -0.17 -27.75 -28.14
CA THR A 510 -0.87 -27.27 -26.95
C THR A 510 -2.01 -26.30 -27.25
N SER A 511 -2.13 -25.81 -28.48
CA SER A 511 -3.16 -24.86 -28.91
C SER A 511 -3.91 -25.40 -30.12
N PHE A 512 -5.23 -25.47 -30.03
CA PHE A 512 -6.10 -26.05 -31.05
C PHE A 512 -7.11 -25.01 -31.53
N PRO A 513 -7.21 -24.75 -32.86
CA PRO A 513 -8.18 -23.83 -33.40
C PRO A 513 -9.60 -24.38 -33.21
N VAL A 514 -10.54 -23.52 -32.86
CA VAL A 514 -11.97 -23.81 -32.84
C VAL A 514 -12.62 -22.95 -33.91
N THR A 515 -13.11 -23.61 -34.96
CA THR A 515 -13.77 -22.97 -36.11
C THR A 515 -15.29 -23.08 -35.99
N ALA A 516 -16.02 -22.41 -36.89
CA ALA A 516 -17.48 -22.57 -37.01
C ALA A 516 -17.91 -24.05 -37.11
N GLU A 517 -17.16 -24.89 -37.84
CA GLU A 517 -17.45 -26.33 -37.98
C GLU A 517 -17.31 -27.08 -36.65
N ALA A 518 -16.33 -26.70 -35.82
CA ALA A 518 -16.12 -27.29 -34.50
C ALA A 518 -17.25 -26.94 -33.52
N VAL A 519 -17.92 -25.79 -33.72
CA VAL A 519 -19.08 -25.39 -32.93
C VAL A 519 -20.35 -26.13 -33.37
N ASP A 520 -20.52 -26.32 -34.68
CA ASP A 520 -21.70 -26.97 -35.26
C ASP A 520 -21.68 -28.50 -35.05
N ASP A 521 -20.53 -29.16 -35.23
CA ASP A 521 -20.35 -30.61 -35.07
C ASP A 521 -19.04 -30.95 -34.33
N PRO A 522 -19.01 -30.77 -33.00
CA PRO A 522 -17.80 -30.93 -32.19
C PRO A 522 -17.22 -32.34 -32.22
N ASP A 523 -18.06 -33.38 -32.23
CA ASP A 523 -17.62 -34.78 -32.21
C ASP A 523 -16.90 -35.17 -33.49
N LYS A 524 -17.46 -34.78 -34.64
CA LYS A 524 -16.86 -35.04 -35.94
C LYS A 524 -15.57 -34.25 -36.13
N TYR A 525 -15.53 -33.00 -35.69
CA TYR A 525 -14.33 -32.17 -35.72
C TYR A 525 -13.21 -32.78 -34.89
N LEU A 526 -13.50 -33.16 -33.65
CA LEU A 526 -12.53 -33.81 -32.75
C LEU A 526 -12.05 -35.16 -33.30
N SER A 527 -12.97 -35.98 -33.85
CA SER A 527 -12.61 -37.25 -34.48
C SER A 527 -11.64 -37.05 -35.65
N ASN A 528 -11.90 -36.07 -36.52
CA ASN A 528 -11.01 -35.75 -37.64
C ASN A 528 -9.62 -35.29 -37.17
N LEU A 529 -9.54 -34.46 -36.13
CA LEU A 529 -8.28 -34.01 -35.54
C LEU A 529 -7.48 -35.18 -34.95
N VAL A 530 -8.15 -36.09 -34.23
CA VAL A 530 -7.50 -37.28 -33.67
C VAL A 530 -6.98 -38.19 -34.79
N VAL A 531 -7.78 -38.46 -35.82
CA VAL A 531 -7.36 -39.29 -36.97
C VAL A 531 -6.18 -38.65 -37.71
N ALA A 532 -6.17 -37.32 -37.87
CA ALA A 532 -5.05 -36.61 -38.48
C ALA A 532 -3.76 -36.76 -37.66
N SER A 533 -3.84 -36.72 -36.33
CA SER A 533 -2.68 -36.85 -35.44
C SER A 533 -1.99 -38.22 -35.44
N TYR A 534 -2.60 -39.24 -36.06
CA TYR A 534 -1.99 -40.57 -36.25
C TYR A 534 -1.35 -40.75 -37.63
N ARG A 535 -1.50 -39.77 -38.53
CA ARG A 535 -0.95 -39.79 -39.90
C ARG A 535 0.30 -38.93 -40.06
N GLU A 536 0.57 -38.06 -39.09
CA GLU A 536 1.83 -37.34 -38.89
C GLU A 536 2.71 -38.11 -37.89
#